data_AF-A0A2A6FNT0-F1
#
_entry.id   AF-A0A2A6FNT0-F1
#
_cell.length_a   1.000
_cell.length_b   1.000
_cell.length_c   1.000
_cell.angle_alpha   90.00
_cell.angle_beta   90.00
_cell.angle_gamma   90.00
#
_symmetry.space_group_name_H-M   'P 1'
#
loop_
_entity.id
_entity.type
_entity.pdbx_description
1 polymer ?
#
loop_
_entity_poly.entity_id
_entity_poly.type
_entity_poly.pdbx_seq_one_letter_code
_entity_poly.pdbx_strand_id
1 'polypeptide(L)'
;MRHSARVVGLALVVLSSLVSLSGCATLSMLAASRGSAEGGQGDSAESGKNDVPTFTGPWAEEFSYSYDEATTDFERKALSDEKISEAEFAETEHRLKACLGAHGITFSGFTSDESFEFNFSSDMGSDRADELADKCSVSSGLDTVGSLFFQVRKNPQNLDWATIMAACLVKKKAVPPEYSASDYLRDEQKNDLPPTRPTGNTALDDCSADPLGLLTPSK
;
A
#
# COMPACT_ATOMS: atom_id res chain seq x y z
N MET A 1 5.54 -31.78 -10.68
CA MET A 1 5.16 -30.67 -11.59
C MET A 1 5.23 -29.39 -10.78
N ARG A 2 5.91 -28.34 -11.26
CA ARG A 2 6.02 -27.06 -10.54
C ARG A 2 4.85 -26.17 -10.96
N HIS A 3 4.17 -25.57 -10.00
CA HIS A 3 3.03 -24.68 -10.23
C HIS A 3 3.48 -23.24 -10.01
N SER A 4 2.89 -22.30 -10.77
CA SER A 4 3.16 -20.87 -10.68
C SER A 4 1.90 -20.14 -10.22
N ALA A 5 2.04 -19.24 -9.26
CA ALA A 5 0.98 -18.41 -8.72
C ALA A 5 1.45 -16.94 -8.63
N ARG A 6 0.47 -16.03 -8.53
CA ARG A 6 0.65 -14.57 -8.48
C ARG A 6 -0.12 -14.01 -7.28
N VAL A 7 0.54 -13.21 -6.43
CA VAL A 7 -0.14 -12.42 -5.39
C VAL A 7 -0.32 -11.00 -5.88
N VAL A 8 -1.57 -10.54 -5.99
CA VAL A 8 -1.89 -9.14 -6.33
C VAL A 8 -1.85 -8.31 -5.06
N GLY A 9 -0.92 -7.38 -4.96
CA GLY A 9 -0.87 -6.38 -3.88
C GLY A 9 -1.98 -5.35 -4.03
N LEU A 10 -3.22 -5.71 -3.70
CA LEU A 10 -4.36 -4.80 -3.67
C LEU A 10 -4.36 -3.99 -2.37
N ALA A 11 -3.57 -2.93 -2.31
CA ALA A 11 -3.69 -1.91 -1.27
C ALA A 11 -4.51 -0.72 -1.78
N LEU A 12 -5.83 -0.92 -1.98
CA LEU A 12 -6.77 0.19 -2.14
C LEU A 12 -7.22 0.65 -0.75
N VAL A 13 -6.45 1.54 -0.12
CA VAL A 13 -6.88 2.23 1.10
C VAL A 13 -7.73 3.44 0.70
N VAL A 14 -9.05 3.25 0.61
CA VAL A 14 -10.01 4.35 0.43
C VAL A 14 -10.38 4.90 1.81
N LEU A 15 -9.65 5.91 2.29
CA LEU A 15 -9.97 6.62 3.53
C LEU A 15 -11.15 7.59 3.30
N SER A 16 -12.36 7.10 3.58
CA SER A 16 -13.57 7.92 3.62
C SER A 16 -13.58 8.76 4.91
N SER A 17 -13.26 10.05 4.80
CA SER A 17 -13.33 11.00 5.92
C SER A 17 -14.79 11.27 6.35
N LEU A 18 -15.22 10.69 7.48
CA LEU A 18 -16.47 11.05 8.16
C LEU A 18 -16.21 12.20 9.14
N VAL A 19 -16.57 13.42 8.75
CA VAL A 19 -16.61 14.60 9.62
C VAL A 19 -17.73 14.42 10.65
N SER A 20 -17.39 14.07 11.90
CA SER A 20 -18.32 14.06 13.02
C SER A 20 -18.35 15.43 13.72
N LEU A 21 -19.38 16.23 13.45
CA LEU A 21 -19.71 17.41 14.26
C LEU A 21 -20.40 16.94 15.56
N SER A 22 -19.65 16.86 16.67
CA SER A 22 -20.23 16.69 18.00
C SER A 22 -20.15 18.00 18.78
N GLY A 23 -21.26 18.75 18.78
CA GLY A 23 -21.45 19.90 19.64
C GLY A 23 -21.99 19.46 20.99
N CYS A 24 -21.17 19.51 22.03
CA CYS A 24 -21.60 19.28 23.41
C CYS A 24 -21.44 20.58 24.20
N ALA A 25 -22.55 21.27 24.48
CA ALA A 25 -22.60 22.45 25.32
C ALA A 25 -22.46 22.05 26.80
N THR A 26 -21.50 22.67 27.49
CA THR A 26 -21.18 22.45 28.90
C THR A 26 -22.17 23.17 29.82
N LEU A 27 -22.84 22.45 30.72
CA LEU A 27 -23.44 23.02 31.92
C LEU A 27 -22.56 22.71 33.14
N SER A 28 -22.07 23.77 33.78
CA SER A 28 -21.35 23.73 35.04
C SER A 28 -22.32 23.51 36.21
N MET A 29 -21.99 22.59 37.12
CA MET A 29 -22.40 22.69 38.52
C MET A 29 -21.29 22.22 39.46
N LEU A 30 -21.02 23.07 40.45
CA LEU A 30 -20.08 22.89 41.55
C LEU A 30 -20.51 21.76 42.49
N ALA A 31 -19.54 20.98 42.98
CA ALA A 31 -19.55 20.48 44.34
C ALA A 31 -18.12 20.27 44.85
N ALA A 32 -17.77 21.00 45.91
CA ALA A 32 -16.53 20.87 46.63
C ALA A 32 -16.65 19.76 47.69
N SER A 33 -15.62 18.92 47.80
CA SER A 33 -15.30 18.23 49.05
C SER A 33 -13.82 17.86 49.12
N ARG A 34 -13.21 18.24 50.24
CA ARG A 34 -11.83 17.98 50.66
C ARG A 34 -11.60 16.49 50.89
N GLY A 35 -10.47 15.99 50.42
CA GLY A 35 -9.88 14.72 50.86
C GLY A 35 -8.38 14.73 50.57
N SER A 36 -7.56 14.91 51.60
CA SER A 36 -6.11 14.71 51.53
C SER A 36 -5.82 13.23 51.34
N ALA A 37 -5.01 12.90 50.35
CA ALA A 37 -4.32 11.62 50.28
C ALA A 37 -2.92 11.85 49.70
N GLU A 38 -1.91 11.52 50.50
CA GLU A 38 -0.52 11.35 50.08
C GLU A 38 -0.44 10.40 48.88
N GLY A 39 0.17 10.87 47.80
CA GLY A 39 0.47 10.08 46.61
C GLY A 39 1.88 10.43 46.17
N GLY A 40 2.80 9.49 46.34
CA GLY A 40 4.22 9.63 46.05
C GLY A 40 4.49 10.13 44.64
N GLN A 41 5.52 10.97 44.56
CA GLN A 41 6.16 11.42 43.33
C GLN A 41 6.80 10.20 42.65
N GLY A 42 6.01 9.45 41.90
CA GLY A 42 6.51 8.62 40.82
C GLY A 42 6.78 9.55 39.67
N ASP A 43 8.05 9.89 39.44
CA ASP A 43 8.51 10.34 38.14
C ASP A 43 8.19 9.21 37.15
N SER A 44 6.97 9.23 36.62
CA SER A 44 6.64 8.54 35.39
C SER A 44 7.42 9.27 34.32
N ALA A 45 8.65 8.79 34.08
CA ALA A 45 9.35 9.02 32.84
C ALA A 45 8.35 8.74 31.71
N GLU A 46 7.87 9.81 31.09
CA GLU A 46 7.12 9.76 29.84
C GLU A 46 8.10 9.24 28.78
N SER A 47 8.23 7.92 28.76
CA SER A 47 9.05 7.17 27.83
C SER A 47 8.47 7.35 26.43
N GLY A 48 9.04 8.30 25.69
CA GLY A 48 9.16 8.25 24.23
C GLY A 48 7.86 8.36 23.45
N LYS A 49 7.24 9.55 23.45
CA LYS A 49 6.22 9.95 22.45
C LYS A 49 6.80 10.74 21.27
N ASN A 50 8.12 10.71 21.07
CA ASN A 50 8.79 11.64 20.16
C ASN A 50 9.85 10.93 19.31
N ASP A 51 9.44 10.20 18.28
CA ASP A 51 10.25 10.05 17.05
C ASP A 51 9.42 9.50 15.88
N VAL A 52 8.19 10.02 15.70
CA VAL A 52 7.51 9.91 14.40
C VAL A 52 8.05 11.04 13.54
N PRO A 53 8.68 10.75 12.38
CA PRO A 53 9.17 11.79 11.48
C PRO A 53 8.04 12.69 11.00
N THR A 54 8.37 13.94 10.73
CA THR A 54 7.41 14.86 10.09
C THR A 54 7.45 14.65 8.59
N PHE A 55 6.36 14.15 8.03
CA PHE A 55 6.15 13.98 6.59
C PHE A 55 5.42 15.21 6.01
N THR A 56 5.79 15.65 4.82
CA THR A 56 5.27 16.90 4.21
C THR A 56 5.03 16.83 2.70
N GLY A 57 5.42 15.74 2.05
CA GLY A 57 5.25 15.53 0.62
C GLY A 57 3.82 15.11 0.23
N PRO A 58 3.59 14.84 -1.06
CA PRO A 58 2.28 14.43 -1.58
C PRO A 58 1.75 13.11 -0.98
N TRP A 59 2.64 12.27 -0.45
CA TRP A 59 2.33 10.97 0.14
C TRP A 59 2.46 10.97 1.67
N ALA A 60 2.48 12.16 2.30
CA ALA A 60 2.79 12.29 3.72
C ALA A 60 1.83 11.50 4.64
N GLU A 61 0.55 11.41 4.28
CA GLU A 61 -0.44 10.65 5.05
C GLU A 61 -0.13 9.15 5.00
N GLU A 62 0.17 8.62 3.83
CA GLU A 62 0.46 7.20 3.63
C GLU A 62 1.81 6.80 4.25
N PHE A 63 2.83 7.67 4.20
CA PHE A 63 4.09 7.46 4.92
C PHE A 63 3.89 7.52 6.44
N SER A 64 3.10 8.47 6.95
CA SER A 64 2.78 8.54 8.38
C SER A 64 2.07 7.28 8.85
N TYR A 65 1.01 6.88 8.16
CA TYR A 65 0.27 5.67 8.47
C TYR A 65 1.17 4.43 8.42
N SER A 66 1.96 4.29 7.36
CA SER A 66 2.84 3.12 7.20
C SER A 66 3.96 3.10 8.24
N TYR A 67 4.47 4.26 8.67
CA TYR A 67 5.48 4.35 9.73
C TYR A 67 4.90 3.92 11.09
N ASP A 68 3.66 4.33 11.39
CA ASP A 68 2.97 3.97 12.62
C ASP A 68 2.63 2.46 12.68
N GLU A 69 2.24 1.87 11.54
CA GLU A 69 1.92 0.44 11.42
C GLU A 69 3.16 -0.46 11.23
N ALA A 70 4.34 0.13 11.01
CA ALA A 70 5.57 -0.60 10.75
C ALA A 70 5.91 -1.57 11.89
N THR A 71 6.05 -2.86 11.57
CA THR A 71 6.31 -3.91 12.57
C THR A 71 7.81 -4.19 12.75
N THR A 72 8.64 -3.74 11.83
CA THR A 72 10.09 -3.98 11.83
C THR A 72 10.91 -2.70 11.84
N ASP A 73 12.14 -2.78 12.38
CA ASP A 73 13.08 -1.65 12.36
C ASP A 73 13.49 -1.28 10.93
N PHE A 74 13.51 -2.26 10.02
CA PHE A 74 13.75 -2.03 8.60
C PHE A 74 12.67 -1.11 8.00
N GLU A 75 11.39 -1.42 8.22
CA GLU A 75 10.28 -0.60 7.70
C GLU A 75 10.34 0.82 8.26
N ARG A 76 10.46 0.98 9.59
CA ARG A 76 10.59 2.30 10.21
C ARG A 76 11.73 3.11 9.61
N LYS A 77 12.90 2.48 9.41
CA LYS A 77 14.04 3.16 8.80
C LYS A 77 13.77 3.57 7.36
N ALA A 78 13.27 2.66 6.53
CA ALA A 78 13.00 2.90 5.11
C ALA A 78 11.91 3.94 4.85
N LEU A 79 11.00 4.12 5.80
CA LEU A 79 9.92 5.10 5.72
C LEU A 79 10.31 6.47 6.30
N SER A 80 11.40 6.55 7.06
CA SER A 80 11.67 7.69 7.94
C SER A 80 11.95 9.04 7.25
N ASP A 81 12.34 9.03 5.97
CA ASP A 81 12.70 10.22 5.20
C ASP A 81 11.71 10.53 4.07
N GLU A 82 10.54 9.89 4.07
CA GLU A 82 9.51 10.03 3.03
C GLU A 82 9.98 9.61 1.63
N LYS A 83 11.07 8.83 1.53
CA LYS A 83 11.65 8.45 0.24
C LYS A 83 12.28 7.06 0.29
N ILE A 84 11.58 6.10 -0.29
CA ILE A 84 12.11 4.75 -0.43
C ILE A 84 13.08 4.69 -1.61
N SER A 85 14.33 4.37 -1.31
CA SER A 85 15.39 4.18 -2.29
C SER A 85 15.35 2.81 -2.96
N GLU A 86 16.03 2.68 -4.11
CA GLU A 86 16.25 1.38 -4.77
C GLU A 86 16.97 0.38 -3.86
N ALA A 87 17.83 0.84 -2.95
CA ALA A 87 18.53 -0.02 -2.02
C ALA A 87 17.60 -0.57 -0.92
N GLU A 88 16.67 0.24 -0.44
CA GLU A 88 15.65 -0.21 0.52
C GLU A 88 14.66 -1.16 -0.16
N PHE A 89 14.23 -0.88 -1.38
CA PHE A 89 13.41 -1.82 -2.14
C PHE A 89 14.14 -3.15 -2.42
N ALA A 90 15.43 -3.11 -2.76
CA ALA A 90 16.24 -4.31 -2.95
C ALA A 90 16.36 -5.15 -1.66
N GLU A 91 16.42 -4.50 -0.49
CA GLU A 91 16.36 -5.19 0.81
C GLU A 91 14.97 -5.81 1.06
N THR A 92 13.87 -5.12 0.74
CA THR A 92 12.52 -5.70 0.76
C THR A 92 12.45 -6.97 -0.09
N GLU A 93 12.95 -6.93 -1.34
CA GLU A 93 12.99 -8.09 -2.23
C GLU A 93 13.87 -9.21 -1.67
N HIS A 94 15.01 -8.88 -1.05
CA HIS A 94 15.88 -9.86 -0.40
C HIS A 94 15.16 -10.57 0.76
N ARG A 95 14.49 -9.81 1.64
CA ARG A 95 13.71 -10.33 2.77
C ARG A 95 12.55 -11.21 2.30
N LEU A 96 11.86 -10.81 1.22
CA LEU A 96 10.80 -11.60 0.60
C LEU A 96 11.33 -12.94 0.09
N LYS A 97 12.41 -12.93 -0.70
CA LYS A 97 13.07 -14.14 -1.22
C LYS A 97 13.50 -15.08 -0.10
N ALA A 98 14.06 -14.54 0.98
CA ALA A 98 14.49 -15.33 2.13
C ALA A 98 13.30 -16.00 2.84
N CYS A 99 12.21 -15.27 3.07
CA CYS A 99 11.00 -15.82 3.69
C CYS A 99 10.38 -16.93 2.83
N LEU A 100 10.17 -16.67 1.53
CA LEU A 100 9.63 -17.66 0.60
C LEU A 100 10.52 -18.92 0.55
N GLY A 101 11.84 -18.73 0.48
CA GLY A 101 12.82 -19.81 0.45
C GLY A 101 12.78 -20.69 1.71
N ALA A 102 12.54 -20.11 2.89
CA ALA A 102 12.39 -20.87 4.14
C ALA A 102 11.17 -21.81 4.12
N HIS A 103 10.19 -21.53 3.27
CA HIS A 103 9.02 -22.38 3.03
C HIS A 103 9.15 -23.30 1.82
N GLY A 104 10.30 -23.32 1.14
CA GLY A 104 10.49 -24.08 -0.09
C GLY A 104 9.79 -23.48 -1.31
N ILE A 105 9.43 -22.20 -1.24
CA ILE A 105 8.86 -21.41 -2.34
C ILE A 105 9.99 -20.64 -3.03
N THR A 106 10.04 -20.71 -4.37
CA THR A 106 11.04 -20.00 -5.16
C THR A 106 10.42 -18.74 -5.76
N PHE A 107 10.92 -17.57 -5.37
CA PHE A 107 10.55 -16.30 -5.99
C PHE A 107 11.04 -16.24 -7.45
N SER A 108 10.17 -15.79 -8.36
CA SER A 108 10.44 -15.74 -9.80
C SER A 108 10.68 -14.33 -10.34
N GLY A 109 10.31 -13.30 -9.57
CA GLY A 109 10.43 -11.90 -9.98
C GLY A 109 9.13 -11.13 -9.77
N PHE A 110 9.25 -9.80 -9.79
CA PHE A 110 8.11 -8.91 -9.92
C PHE A 110 7.66 -8.82 -11.39
N THR A 111 6.37 -8.65 -11.58
CA THR A 111 5.72 -8.43 -12.88
C THR A 111 5.50 -6.93 -13.13
N SER A 112 5.04 -6.57 -14.33
CA SER A 112 4.79 -5.18 -14.72
C SER A 112 3.65 -4.52 -13.94
N ASP A 113 2.73 -5.31 -13.40
CA ASP A 113 1.63 -4.86 -12.53
C ASP A 113 2.03 -4.85 -11.04
N GLU A 114 3.34 -4.96 -10.75
CA GLU A 114 3.91 -4.86 -9.40
C GLU A 114 3.54 -6.04 -8.48
N SER A 115 2.79 -7.02 -8.99
CA SER A 115 2.66 -8.33 -8.35
C SER A 115 3.98 -9.10 -8.43
N PHE A 116 4.05 -10.24 -7.74
CA PHE A 116 5.18 -11.14 -7.89
C PHE A 116 4.73 -12.55 -8.24
N GLU A 117 5.60 -13.21 -9.00
CA GLU A 117 5.45 -14.60 -9.35
C GLU A 117 6.33 -15.46 -8.46
N PHE A 118 5.83 -16.65 -8.13
CA PHE A 118 6.59 -17.64 -7.38
C PHE A 118 6.24 -19.05 -7.84
N ASN A 119 7.14 -19.98 -7.53
CA ASN A 119 7.04 -21.39 -7.85
C ASN A 119 7.06 -22.23 -6.57
N PHE A 120 6.24 -23.27 -6.53
CA PHE A 120 6.13 -24.17 -5.37
C PHE A 120 5.98 -25.64 -5.82
N SER A 121 6.22 -26.56 -4.87
CA SER A 121 5.99 -27.99 -5.08
C SER A 121 4.50 -28.30 -5.16
N SER A 122 4.10 -29.24 -6.01
CA SER A 122 2.70 -29.70 -6.11
C SER A 122 2.13 -30.18 -4.78
N ASP A 123 2.98 -30.72 -3.90
CA ASP A 123 2.55 -31.28 -2.61
C ASP A 123 2.11 -30.21 -1.60
N MET A 124 2.51 -28.95 -1.82
CA MET A 124 2.12 -27.82 -0.96
C MET A 124 0.65 -27.43 -1.18
N GLY A 125 0.16 -27.50 -2.42
CA GLY A 125 -1.13 -26.93 -2.82
C GLY A 125 -1.10 -25.40 -2.98
N SER A 126 -1.95 -24.86 -3.86
CA SER A 126 -2.02 -23.41 -4.16
C SER A 126 -2.38 -22.59 -2.93
N ASP A 127 -3.46 -22.95 -2.24
CA ASP A 127 -4.02 -22.14 -1.15
C ASP A 127 -3.00 -21.95 -0.02
N ARG A 128 -2.21 -22.99 0.26
CA ARG A 128 -1.15 -22.93 1.25
C ARG A 128 0.04 -22.11 0.77
N ALA A 129 0.38 -22.20 -0.51
CA ALA A 129 1.45 -21.42 -1.10
C ALA A 129 1.11 -19.92 -1.09
N ASP A 130 -0.13 -19.57 -1.43
CA ASP A 130 -0.65 -18.20 -1.41
C ASP A 130 -0.66 -17.66 0.03
N GLU A 131 -1.20 -18.42 1.01
CA GLU A 131 -1.19 -18.01 2.42
C GLU A 131 0.23 -17.75 2.97
N LEU A 132 1.20 -18.54 2.54
CA LEU A 132 2.61 -18.35 2.91
C LEU A 132 3.24 -17.16 2.19
N ALA A 133 2.89 -16.96 0.91
CA ALA A 133 3.34 -15.82 0.14
C ALA A 133 2.84 -14.50 0.76
N ASP A 134 1.57 -14.42 1.14
CA ASP A 134 0.98 -13.26 1.82
C ASP A 134 1.70 -12.94 3.13
N LYS A 135 1.98 -13.96 3.96
CA LYS A 135 2.75 -13.78 5.20
C LYS A 135 4.18 -13.29 4.93
N CYS A 136 4.79 -13.76 3.85
CA CYS A 136 6.09 -13.29 3.44
C CYS A 136 6.06 -11.85 2.91
N SER A 137 5.00 -11.44 2.22
CA SER A 137 4.81 -10.05 1.79
C SER A 137 4.75 -9.10 2.99
N VAL A 138 3.93 -9.43 4.01
CA VAL A 138 3.85 -8.63 5.25
C VAL A 138 5.20 -8.58 5.96
N SER A 139 5.79 -9.74 6.28
CA SER A 139 6.99 -9.78 7.12
C SER A 139 8.27 -9.24 6.44
N SER A 140 8.31 -9.26 5.11
CA SER A 140 9.40 -8.67 4.32
C SER A 140 9.30 -7.16 4.16
N GLY A 141 8.17 -6.55 4.52
CA GLY A 141 7.88 -5.14 4.26
C GLY A 141 7.47 -4.88 2.80
N LEU A 142 7.09 -5.92 2.03
CA LEU A 142 6.60 -5.73 0.67
C LEU A 142 5.27 -4.98 0.67
N ASP A 143 4.35 -5.34 1.56
CA ASP A 143 3.02 -4.73 1.64
C ASP A 143 3.04 -3.27 2.14
N THR A 144 4.16 -2.85 2.73
CA THR A 144 4.39 -1.49 3.24
C THR A 144 5.40 -0.75 2.36
N VAL A 145 6.69 -0.95 2.60
CA VAL A 145 7.81 -0.32 1.89
C VAL A 145 7.76 -0.63 0.39
N GLY A 146 7.52 -1.88 0.01
CA GLY A 146 7.44 -2.25 -1.42
C GLY A 146 6.28 -1.56 -2.13
N SER A 147 5.10 -1.58 -1.52
CA SER A 147 3.89 -0.95 -2.04
C SER A 147 4.08 0.56 -2.24
N LEU A 148 4.58 1.27 -1.22
CA LEU A 148 4.85 2.71 -1.34
C LEU A 148 5.92 3.03 -2.38
N PHE A 149 6.97 2.23 -2.48
CA PHE A 149 8.00 2.39 -3.51
C PHE A 149 7.39 2.39 -4.93
N PHE A 150 6.53 1.41 -5.21
CA PHE A 150 5.86 1.31 -6.50
C PHE A 150 4.89 2.46 -6.75
N GLN A 151 4.02 2.77 -5.78
CA GLN A 151 2.99 3.79 -5.88
C GLN A 151 3.57 5.20 -6.09
N VAL A 152 4.58 5.59 -5.28
CA VAL A 152 5.24 6.89 -5.39
C VAL A 152 5.92 7.04 -6.75
N ARG A 153 6.52 5.98 -7.29
CA ARG A 153 7.24 6.04 -8.56
C ARG A 153 6.31 6.27 -9.76
N LYS A 154 5.14 5.62 -9.79
CA LYS A 154 4.16 5.80 -10.88
C LYS A 154 3.27 7.03 -10.72
N ASN A 155 3.09 7.51 -9.49
CA ASN A 155 2.24 8.66 -9.16
C ASN A 155 2.92 9.57 -8.11
N PRO A 156 4.01 10.26 -8.46
CA PRO A 156 4.81 11.02 -7.48
C PRO A 156 4.10 12.25 -6.89
N GLN A 157 2.97 12.67 -7.47
CA GLN A 157 2.17 13.80 -7.00
C GLN A 157 0.91 13.38 -6.24
N ASN A 158 0.76 12.07 -5.96
CA ASN A 158 -0.42 11.47 -5.33
C ASN A 158 -1.73 11.98 -5.97
N LEU A 159 -1.79 11.96 -7.30
CA LEU A 159 -2.99 12.34 -8.05
C LEU A 159 -4.06 11.27 -7.86
N ASP A 160 -5.34 11.67 -7.93
CA ASP A 160 -6.47 10.75 -7.85
C ASP A 160 -6.33 9.60 -8.87
N TRP A 161 -6.30 8.36 -8.35
CA TRP A 161 -6.04 7.15 -9.14
C TRP A 161 -7.06 6.97 -10.26
N ALA A 162 -8.34 7.13 -9.97
CA ALA A 162 -9.41 6.97 -10.95
C ALA A 162 -9.29 8.01 -12.09
N THR A 163 -8.90 9.24 -11.76
CA THR A 163 -8.66 10.32 -12.71
C THR A 163 -7.51 9.99 -13.66
N ILE A 164 -6.35 9.57 -13.14
CA ILE A 164 -5.18 9.26 -13.98
C ILE A 164 -5.39 7.99 -14.82
N MET A 165 -6.10 6.99 -14.28
CA MET A 165 -6.47 5.78 -15.01
C MET A 165 -7.43 6.07 -16.16
N ALA A 166 -8.51 6.82 -15.90
CA ALA A 166 -9.46 7.23 -16.95
C ALA A 166 -8.75 8.01 -18.07
N ALA A 167 -7.90 8.99 -17.70
CA ALA A 167 -7.13 9.77 -18.67
C ALA A 167 -6.18 8.90 -19.52
N CYS A 168 -5.51 7.92 -18.91
CA CYS A 168 -4.63 6.99 -19.63
C CYS A 168 -5.41 6.12 -20.61
N LEU A 169 -6.55 5.55 -20.18
CA LEU A 169 -7.40 4.71 -21.02
C LEU A 169 -7.97 5.49 -22.22
N VAL A 170 -8.39 6.75 -22.01
CA VAL A 170 -8.81 7.67 -23.08
C VAL A 170 -7.67 7.92 -24.07
N LYS A 171 -6.46 8.24 -23.56
CA LYS A 171 -5.27 8.48 -24.38
C LYS A 171 -4.90 7.26 -25.23
N LYS A 172 -5.05 6.05 -24.70
CA LYS A 172 -4.85 4.78 -25.41
C LYS A 172 -6.03 4.37 -26.30
N LYS A 173 -7.12 5.15 -26.33
CA LYS A 173 -8.35 4.86 -27.09
C LYS A 173 -9.01 3.54 -26.70
N ALA A 174 -8.82 3.10 -25.46
CA ALA A 174 -9.45 1.89 -24.91
C ALA A 174 -10.90 2.15 -24.46
N VAL A 175 -11.25 3.43 -24.23
CA VAL A 175 -12.56 3.93 -23.81
C VAL A 175 -12.92 5.20 -24.60
N PRO A 176 -14.19 5.63 -24.63
CA PRO A 176 -14.61 6.87 -25.31
C PRO A 176 -13.94 8.13 -24.73
N PRO A 177 -13.77 9.21 -25.51
CA PRO A 177 -13.13 10.46 -25.05
C PRO A 177 -13.77 11.12 -23.82
N GLU A 178 -15.06 10.88 -23.59
CA GLU A 178 -15.84 11.37 -22.46
C GLU A 178 -15.70 10.54 -21.18
N TYR A 179 -14.95 9.43 -21.22
CA TYR A 179 -14.76 8.55 -20.07
C TYR A 179 -14.05 9.27 -18.91
N SER A 180 -14.68 9.23 -17.74
CA SER A 180 -14.29 9.98 -16.54
C SER A 180 -13.81 9.08 -15.40
N ALA A 181 -13.27 9.68 -14.34
CA ALA A 181 -12.97 8.98 -13.08
C ALA A 181 -14.19 8.25 -12.50
N SER A 182 -15.38 8.86 -12.59
CA SER A 182 -16.62 8.23 -12.13
C SER A 182 -17.02 7.03 -12.98
N ASP A 183 -16.69 7.04 -14.28
CA ASP A 183 -16.90 5.89 -15.15
C ASP A 183 -15.95 4.75 -14.78
N TYR A 184 -14.68 5.08 -14.56
CA TYR A 184 -13.67 4.13 -14.09
C TYR A 184 -14.13 3.42 -12.81
N LEU A 185 -14.47 4.16 -11.76
CA LEU A 185 -14.89 3.58 -10.47
C LEU A 185 -16.15 2.71 -10.60
N ARG A 186 -17.12 3.15 -11.41
CA ARG A 186 -18.34 2.36 -11.66
C ARG A 186 -18.01 1.04 -12.36
N ASP A 187 -17.15 1.09 -13.37
CA ASP A 187 -16.83 -0.08 -14.18
C ASP A 187 -15.93 -1.05 -13.40
N GLU A 188 -15.00 -0.54 -12.59
CA GLU A 188 -14.20 -1.30 -11.62
C GLU A 188 -15.08 -2.05 -10.62
N GLN A 189 -16.04 -1.37 -9.98
CA GLN A 189 -16.99 -1.99 -9.05
C GLN A 189 -17.81 -3.12 -9.71
N LYS A 190 -18.08 -3.02 -11.01
CA LYS A 190 -18.84 -4.00 -11.78
C LYS A 190 -17.97 -5.08 -12.43
N ASN A 191 -16.64 -5.00 -12.30
CA ASN A 191 -15.68 -5.82 -13.05
C ASN A 191 -15.85 -5.75 -14.58
N ASP A 192 -16.19 -4.57 -15.12
CA ASP A 192 -16.43 -4.29 -16.55
C ASP A 192 -15.35 -3.37 -17.16
N LEU A 193 -14.13 -3.40 -16.62
CA LEU A 193 -13.01 -2.66 -17.18
C LEU A 193 -12.56 -3.24 -18.54
N PRO A 194 -11.89 -2.46 -19.41
CA PRO A 194 -11.53 -2.87 -20.77
C PRO A 194 -10.85 -4.25 -21.00
N PRO A 195 -10.08 -4.90 -20.10
CA PRO A 195 -9.53 -6.23 -20.38
C PRO A 195 -10.56 -7.35 -20.16
N THR A 196 -11.68 -7.09 -19.48
CA THR A 196 -12.80 -8.05 -19.41
C THR A 196 -13.67 -8.01 -20.68
N ARG A 197 -13.39 -7.08 -21.60
CA ARG A 197 -14.06 -6.94 -22.90
C ARG A 197 -13.27 -7.64 -24.03
N PRO A 198 -13.93 -8.26 -25.02
CA PRO A 198 -13.27 -9.06 -26.08
C PRO A 198 -12.27 -8.32 -26.98
N THR A 199 -12.21 -6.98 -26.94
CA THR A 199 -11.29 -6.13 -27.71
C THR A 199 -10.09 -5.62 -26.88
N GLY A 200 -9.88 -6.16 -25.67
CA GLY A 200 -8.83 -5.73 -24.75
C GLY A 200 -7.42 -6.12 -25.23
N ASN A 201 -6.73 -5.19 -25.88
CA ASN A 201 -5.27 -5.14 -25.74
C ASN A 201 -4.90 -4.72 -24.30
N THR A 202 -3.63 -4.92 -23.99
CA THR A 202 -2.76 -4.47 -22.88
C THR A 202 -2.97 -3.05 -22.31
N ALA A 203 -3.99 -2.29 -22.71
CA ALA A 203 -4.16 -0.90 -22.32
C ALA A 203 -4.48 -0.70 -20.83
N LEU A 204 -5.29 -1.58 -20.21
CA LEU A 204 -5.48 -1.50 -18.76
C LEU A 204 -4.17 -1.84 -18.05
N ASP A 205 -3.51 -2.93 -18.42
CA ASP A 205 -2.24 -3.34 -17.80
C ASP A 205 -1.17 -2.25 -17.93
N ASP A 206 -1.02 -1.67 -19.13
CA ASP A 206 -0.10 -0.56 -19.39
C ASP A 206 -0.47 0.68 -18.54
N CYS A 207 -1.76 0.99 -18.40
CA CYS A 207 -2.21 2.12 -17.60
C CYS A 207 -2.09 1.86 -16.10
N SER A 208 -2.26 0.62 -15.63
CA SER A 208 -2.05 0.25 -14.24
C SER A 208 -0.56 0.31 -13.86
N ALA A 209 0.32 -0.06 -14.80
CA ALA A 209 1.76 0.01 -14.64
C ALA A 209 2.29 1.45 -14.70
N ASP A 210 1.83 2.26 -15.66
CA ASP A 210 2.30 3.63 -15.86
C ASP A 210 1.20 4.56 -16.42
N PRO A 211 0.25 5.01 -15.57
CA PRO A 211 -0.87 5.83 -16.02
C PRO A 211 -0.43 7.22 -16.49
N LEU A 212 0.71 7.69 -15.99
CA LEU A 212 1.25 9.02 -16.27
C LEU A 212 2.31 9.03 -17.38
N GLY A 213 2.80 7.86 -17.80
CA GLY A 213 3.87 7.75 -18.81
C GLY A 213 5.24 8.20 -18.27
N LEU A 214 5.48 8.04 -16.96
CA LEU A 214 6.70 8.48 -16.27
C LEU A 214 7.78 7.39 -16.23
N LEU A 215 7.38 6.13 -16.34
CA LEU A 215 8.31 5.01 -16.25
C LEU A 215 8.93 4.78 -17.63
N THR A 216 10.26 4.77 -17.69
CA THR A 216 10.93 4.33 -18.92
C THR A 216 10.64 2.84 -19.13
N PRO A 217 10.27 2.40 -20.35
CA PRO A 217 10.07 0.99 -20.62
C PRO A 217 11.32 0.20 -20.26
N SER A 218 11.19 -0.78 -19.38
CA SER A 218 12.22 -1.79 -19.17
C SER A 218 12.46 -2.49 -20.51
N LYS A 219 13.67 -2.35 -21.05
CA LYS A 219 14.09 -3.01 -22.30
C LYS A 219 14.11 -4.52 -22.16
#